data_AF-A0A8J4X7S0-F1
#
_entry.id   AF-A0A8J4X7S0-F1
#
_cell.length_a   1.000
_cell.length_b   1.000
_cell.length_c   1.000
_cell.angle_alpha   90.00
_cell.angle_beta   90.00
_cell.angle_gamma   90.00
#
_symmetry.space_group_name_H-M   'P 1'
#
loop_
_entity.id
_entity.type
_entity.pdbx_description
1 polymer ?
#
loop_
_entity_poly.entity_id
_entity_poly.type
_entity_poly.pdbx_seq_one_letter_code
_entity_poly.pdbx_strand_id
1 'polypeptide(L)'
;MISESASGCRSHRAGGWSFHLLYSVLLLWSEEMHGLSDYSTYLFRIIISHSAHAHDGEPLLLSCPRHSTITVQSAIYRPHAHLAYCNVPTALQKILSECQGRRNCQVLVNSRLFGSDPCPGTIKHLHVSYSCKPTENKNRTRCEGEKMRLHCKYPKLLNIYSAVYGRELGEKAACLREEDEPPPFECLYHGALDTVKNLCYGKQRCLLFVNDQQFKNPCMPETKKYLSVIYSCVPQGLLKEADASFFQTTTVPQQTTSAGVRKSRLPDKKAILVSSSLTAYGYIK
;
A
#
# COMPACT_ATOMS: atom_id res chain seq x y z
N MET A 1 88.20 -24.63 12.70
CA MET A 1 88.19 -24.59 14.19
C MET A 1 86.84 -24.04 14.61
N ILE A 2 86.13 -24.70 15.55
CA ILE A 2 84.93 -24.18 16.26
C ILE A 2 83.69 -24.03 15.30
N SER A 3 82.53 -24.70 15.44
CA SER A 3 81.43 -24.55 16.43
C SER A 3 80.83 -23.12 16.47
N GLU A 4 79.56 -22.81 16.76
CA GLU A 4 78.29 -23.53 17.05
C GLU A 4 77.12 -22.52 16.84
N SER A 5 75.82 -22.82 16.79
CA SER A 5 75.03 -24.07 16.87
C SER A 5 73.78 -23.99 15.94
N ALA A 6 72.54 -24.16 16.43
CA ALA A 6 71.29 -23.96 15.67
C ALA A 6 70.19 -23.24 16.49
N SER A 7 69.37 -22.42 15.84
CA SER A 7 67.99 -22.11 16.28
C SER A 7 67.16 -21.53 15.12
N GLY A 8 65.97 -22.10 14.90
CA GLY A 8 65.09 -21.72 13.78
C GLY A 8 63.82 -21.03 14.23
N CYS A 9 63.40 -19.97 13.53
CA CYS A 9 62.10 -19.34 13.72
C CYS A 9 61.03 -20.02 12.85
N ARG A 10 60.03 -20.64 13.48
CA ARG A 10 58.82 -21.14 12.79
C ARG A 10 58.00 -19.97 12.25
N SER A 11 57.67 -20.02 10.95
CA SER A 11 56.66 -19.14 10.37
C SER A 11 55.26 -19.56 10.85
N HIS A 12 54.63 -18.76 11.71
CA HIS A 12 53.21 -18.94 12.07
C HIS A 12 52.31 -18.13 11.14
N ARG A 13 51.80 -18.82 10.12
CA ARG A 13 50.84 -18.31 9.13
C ARG A 13 49.43 -18.26 9.72
N ALA A 14 49.16 -17.31 10.62
CA ALA A 14 47.87 -17.13 11.29
C ALA A 14 47.35 -15.68 11.12
N GLY A 15 46.51 -15.45 10.10
CA GLY A 15 45.97 -14.11 9.84
C GLY A 15 44.93 -14.00 8.72
N GLY A 16 44.95 -14.87 7.70
CA GLY A 16 44.04 -14.70 6.54
C GLY A 16 42.55 -15.01 6.80
N TRP A 17 42.24 -16.04 7.60
CA TRP A 17 40.88 -16.57 7.70
C TRP A 17 39.92 -15.66 8.47
N SER A 18 40.40 -14.94 9.49
CA SER A 18 39.57 -14.04 10.29
C SER A 18 39.07 -12.83 9.48
N PHE A 19 39.91 -12.24 8.64
CA PHE A 19 39.51 -11.12 7.77
C PHE A 19 38.54 -11.55 6.67
N HIS A 20 38.70 -12.73 6.07
CA HIS A 20 37.74 -13.24 5.09
C HIS A 20 36.36 -13.56 5.71
N LEU A 21 36.33 -14.07 6.94
CA LEU A 21 35.08 -14.27 7.69
C LEU A 21 34.42 -12.94 8.08
N LEU A 22 35.18 -11.96 8.55
CA LEU A 22 34.68 -10.61 8.82
C LEU A 22 34.13 -9.95 7.54
N TYR A 23 34.84 -10.06 6.43
CA TYR A 23 34.44 -9.48 5.16
C TYR A 23 33.19 -10.14 4.56
N SER A 24 33.07 -11.47 4.63
CA SER A 24 31.86 -12.17 4.17
C SER A 24 30.65 -11.92 5.06
N VAL A 25 30.84 -11.79 6.38
CA VAL A 25 29.80 -11.32 7.30
C VAL A 25 29.38 -9.88 6.97
N LEU A 26 30.32 -8.96 6.75
CA LEU A 26 30.01 -7.57 6.37
C LEU A 26 29.27 -7.48 5.03
N LEU A 27 29.63 -8.30 4.04
CA LEU A 27 28.91 -8.37 2.76
C LEU A 27 27.48 -8.89 2.93
N LEU A 28 27.28 -9.99 3.67
CA LEU A 28 25.95 -10.53 3.98
C LEU A 28 25.07 -9.52 4.74
N TRP A 29 25.65 -8.80 5.70
CA TRP A 29 24.96 -7.72 6.41
C TRP A 29 24.60 -6.55 5.48
N SER A 30 25.47 -6.23 4.52
CA SER A 30 25.16 -5.17 3.54
C SER A 30 24.00 -5.56 2.61
N GLU A 31 23.96 -6.78 2.08
CA GLU A 31 22.84 -7.29 1.26
C GLU A 31 21.52 -7.30 2.05
N GLU A 32 21.54 -7.76 3.31
CA GLU A 32 20.33 -7.80 4.15
C GLU A 32 19.81 -6.40 4.52
N MET A 33 20.71 -5.43 4.74
CA MET A 33 20.32 -4.02 4.97
C MET A 33 19.75 -3.36 3.71
N HIS A 34 20.33 -3.57 2.53
CA HIS A 34 19.78 -3.05 1.27
C HIS A 34 18.39 -3.65 0.97
N GLY A 35 18.23 -4.96 1.13
CA GLY A 35 16.94 -5.63 0.91
C GLY A 35 15.81 -5.15 1.83
N LEU A 36 16.13 -4.72 3.06
CA LEU A 36 15.16 -4.10 3.97
C LEU A 36 14.81 -2.66 3.57
N SER A 37 15.77 -1.87 3.08
CA SER A 37 15.53 -0.52 2.57
C SER A 37 14.69 -0.52 1.29
N ASP A 38 15.01 -1.41 0.35
CA ASP A 38 14.22 -1.62 -0.87
C ASP A 38 12.79 -2.10 -0.57
N TYR A 39 12.61 -2.93 0.47
CA TYR A 39 11.27 -3.41 0.83
C TYR A 39 10.42 -2.35 1.56
N SER A 40 11.03 -1.48 2.37
CA SER A 40 10.37 -0.31 2.96
C SER A 40 9.93 0.68 1.88
N THR A 41 10.83 1.07 0.98
CA THR A 41 10.51 1.99 -0.14
C THR A 41 9.48 1.39 -1.11
N TYR A 42 9.53 0.07 -1.36
CA TYR A 42 8.51 -0.66 -2.13
C TYR A 42 7.12 -0.55 -1.49
N LEU A 43 7.00 -0.81 -0.17
CA LEU A 43 5.71 -0.74 0.51
C LEU A 43 5.22 0.69 0.71
N PHE A 44 6.10 1.65 0.97
CA PHE A 44 5.76 3.08 0.98
C PHE A 44 5.13 3.49 -0.36
N ARG A 45 5.73 3.07 -1.49
CA ARG A 45 5.16 3.30 -2.83
C ARG A 45 3.80 2.61 -3.07
N ILE A 46 3.47 1.55 -2.35
CA ILE A 46 2.19 0.83 -2.48
C ILE A 46 1.10 1.39 -1.55
N ILE A 47 1.46 1.79 -0.33
CA ILE A 47 0.48 2.18 0.69
C ILE A 47 0.01 3.64 0.50
N ILE A 48 0.89 4.51 -0.02
CA ILE A 48 0.67 5.96 -0.07
C ILE A 48 0.26 6.42 -1.48
N SER A 49 -0.50 7.52 -1.55
CA SER A 49 -0.82 8.25 -2.79
C SER A 49 0.35 9.13 -3.24
N HIS A 50 0.73 9.00 -4.50
CA HIS A 50 1.74 9.79 -5.19
C HIS A 50 1.09 10.83 -6.09
N SER A 51 1.78 11.93 -6.32
CA SER A 51 1.43 12.89 -7.36
C SER A 51 2.44 12.86 -8.50
N ALA A 52 1.97 13.16 -9.71
CA ALA A 52 2.79 13.39 -10.89
C ALA A 52 2.23 14.57 -11.67
N HIS A 53 3.10 15.30 -12.36
CA HIS A 53 2.74 16.46 -13.16
C HIS A 53 3.53 16.50 -14.46
N ALA A 54 2.94 17.13 -15.48
CA ALA A 54 3.56 17.33 -16.79
C ALA A 54 2.95 18.55 -17.49
N HIS A 55 3.75 19.26 -18.27
CA HIS A 55 3.35 20.43 -19.05
C HIS A 55 2.87 20.02 -20.45
N ASP A 56 2.27 20.96 -21.18
CA ASP A 56 1.95 20.77 -22.59
C ASP A 56 3.19 20.45 -23.43
N GLY A 57 3.14 19.32 -24.14
CA GLY A 57 4.25 18.76 -24.92
C GLY A 57 5.13 17.76 -24.16
N GLU A 58 4.96 17.61 -22.85
CA GLU A 58 5.78 16.70 -22.04
C GLU A 58 5.14 15.31 -21.82
N PRO A 59 5.94 14.26 -21.62
CA PRO A 59 5.42 12.96 -21.21
C PRO A 59 5.09 12.94 -19.71
N LEU A 60 3.83 12.72 -19.36
CA LEU A 60 3.47 12.24 -18.02
C LEU A 60 4.03 10.83 -17.85
N LEU A 61 4.73 10.59 -16.74
CA LEU A 61 5.27 9.28 -16.35
C LEU A 61 4.67 8.83 -15.01
N LEU A 62 3.92 7.73 -15.02
CA LEU A 62 3.43 7.06 -13.82
C LEU A 62 4.11 5.67 -13.72
N SER A 63 4.63 5.31 -12.54
CA SER A 63 5.30 4.01 -12.37
C SER A 63 5.08 3.43 -10.97
N CYS A 64 4.64 2.18 -10.95
CA CYS A 64 4.53 1.36 -9.76
C CYS A 64 5.65 0.31 -9.67
N PRO A 65 6.02 -0.13 -8.45
CA PRO A 65 6.96 -1.22 -8.22
C PRO A 65 6.58 -2.54 -8.90
N ARG A 66 7.45 -3.58 -8.82
CA ARG A 66 7.08 -4.94 -9.27
C ARG A 66 5.77 -5.39 -8.60
N HIS A 67 5.04 -6.31 -9.23
CA HIS A 67 3.82 -6.90 -8.67
C HIS A 67 2.80 -5.88 -8.12
N SER A 68 2.71 -4.71 -8.76
CA SER A 68 1.73 -3.67 -8.42
C SER A 68 1.33 -2.84 -9.65
N THR A 69 0.15 -2.23 -9.58
CA THR A 69 -0.52 -1.54 -10.68
C THR A 69 -1.07 -0.19 -10.24
N ILE A 70 -1.01 0.80 -11.14
CA ILE A 70 -1.52 2.16 -10.98
C ILE A 70 -3.03 2.11 -10.73
N THR A 71 -3.46 2.84 -9.71
CA THR A 71 -4.84 3.17 -9.40
C THR A 71 -4.95 4.70 -9.41
N VAL A 72 -5.52 5.26 -10.47
CA VAL A 72 -5.71 6.71 -10.62
C VAL A 72 -6.79 7.17 -9.64
N GLN A 73 -6.50 8.22 -8.87
CA GLN A 73 -7.41 8.79 -7.88
C GLN A 73 -8.02 10.10 -8.37
N SER A 74 -7.22 10.94 -9.03
CA SER A 74 -7.67 12.18 -9.67
C SER A 74 -6.72 12.57 -10.80
N ALA A 75 -7.23 13.30 -11.80
CA ALA A 75 -6.41 14.00 -12.77
C ALA A 75 -7.09 15.33 -13.12
N ILE A 76 -6.33 16.42 -13.07
CA ILE A 76 -6.80 17.79 -13.30
C ILE A 76 -5.87 18.41 -14.33
N TYR A 77 -6.43 18.90 -15.43
CA TYR A 77 -5.69 19.56 -16.51
C TYR A 77 -6.24 20.97 -16.67
N ARG A 78 -5.44 21.95 -16.24
CA ARG A 78 -5.85 23.35 -16.06
C ARG A 78 -4.62 24.28 -16.13
N PRO A 79 -4.78 25.60 -16.31
CA PRO A 79 -3.67 26.54 -16.31
C PRO A 79 -3.25 26.88 -14.89
N HIS A 80 -2.08 27.51 -14.76
CA HIS A 80 -1.61 28.05 -13.49
C HIS A 80 -2.45 29.24 -13.01
N ALA A 81 -2.94 30.07 -13.94
CA ALA A 81 -3.80 31.22 -13.64
C ALA A 81 -5.19 30.82 -13.10
N HIS A 82 -5.80 31.69 -12.30
CA HIS A 82 -7.15 31.51 -11.72
C HIS A 82 -8.30 31.70 -12.75
N LEU A 83 -8.13 31.20 -13.98
CA LEU A 83 -9.19 31.12 -14.98
C LEU A 83 -10.10 29.94 -14.67
N ALA A 84 -11.09 30.15 -13.79
CA ALA A 84 -12.02 29.11 -13.32
C ALA A 84 -12.74 28.34 -14.44
N TYR A 85 -12.90 28.96 -15.62
CA TYR A 85 -13.53 28.40 -16.81
C TYR A 85 -12.63 27.47 -17.64
N CYS A 86 -11.33 27.37 -17.31
CA CYS A 86 -10.31 26.66 -18.09
C CYS A 86 -9.94 25.31 -17.42
N ASN A 87 -10.94 24.50 -17.10
CA ASN A 87 -10.78 23.14 -16.56
C ASN A 87 -11.26 22.12 -17.60
N VAL A 88 -10.45 21.09 -17.89
CA VAL A 88 -10.78 20.06 -18.87
C VAL A 88 -11.33 18.81 -18.16
N PRO A 89 -12.67 18.60 -18.13
CA PRO A 89 -13.30 17.59 -17.27
C PRO A 89 -12.98 16.14 -17.70
N THR A 90 -12.64 15.95 -18.96
CA THR A 90 -12.25 14.67 -19.58
C THR A 90 -10.87 14.17 -19.14
N ALA A 91 -10.06 14.99 -18.46
CA ALA A 91 -8.71 14.62 -18.04
C ALA A 91 -8.66 13.33 -17.21
N LEU A 92 -9.55 13.20 -16.21
CA LEU A 92 -9.65 12.01 -15.37
C LEU A 92 -10.00 10.75 -16.17
N GLN A 93 -11.01 10.82 -17.04
CA GLN A 93 -11.44 9.68 -17.85
C GLN A 93 -10.36 9.22 -18.83
N LYS A 94 -9.60 10.17 -19.39
CA LYS A 94 -8.47 9.85 -20.28
C LYS A 94 -7.31 9.21 -19.52
N ILE A 95 -6.90 9.74 -18.37
CA ILE A 95 -5.82 9.14 -17.59
C ILE A 95 -6.23 7.79 -16.97
N LEU A 96 -7.51 7.59 -16.63
CA LEU A 96 -8.04 6.28 -16.27
C LEU A 96 -7.90 5.27 -17.42
N SER A 97 -8.41 5.60 -18.62
CA SER A 97 -8.34 4.69 -19.77
C SER A 97 -6.92 4.38 -20.25
N GLU A 98 -5.99 5.34 -20.16
CA GLU A 98 -4.59 5.09 -20.54
C GLU A 98 -3.79 4.34 -19.45
N CYS A 99 -3.95 4.67 -18.17
CA CYS A 99 -3.01 4.25 -17.12
C CYS A 99 -3.55 3.25 -16.10
N GLN A 100 -4.87 3.12 -15.92
CA GLN A 100 -5.46 2.28 -14.87
C GLN A 100 -5.04 0.82 -15.05
N GLY A 101 -4.62 0.17 -13.95
CA GLY A 101 -4.23 -1.25 -13.97
C GLY A 101 -2.89 -1.54 -14.65
N ARG A 102 -2.23 -0.55 -15.28
CA ARG A 102 -0.85 -0.72 -15.79
C ARG A 102 0.16 -0.60 -14.66
N ARG A 103 1.33 -1.20 -14.81
CA ARG A 103 2.46 -0.96 -13.89
C ARG A 103 3.20 0.34 -14.22
N ASN A 104 3.48 0.56 -15.49
CA ASN A 104 4.09 1.79 -16.01
C ASN A 104 3.12 2.39 -17.04
N CYS A 105 2.96 3.71 -17.01
CA CYS A 105 2.18 4.46 -17.98
C CYS A 105 2.98 5.68 -18.44
N GLN A 106 3.02 5.92 -19.75
CA GLN A 106 3.58 7.11 -20.36
C GLN A 106 2.53 7.72 -21.29
N VAL A 107 2.23 9.00 -21.10
CA VAL A 107 1.19 9.72 -21.83
C VAL A 107 1.73 11.08 -22.26
N LEU A 108 1.75 11.36 -23.57
CA LEU A 108 2.17 12.67 -24.09
C LEU A 108 1.07 13.72 -23.85
N VAL A 109 1.31 14.64 -22.92
CA VAL A 109 0.33 15.65 -22.52
C VAL A 109 0.18 16.70 -23.61
N ASN A 110 -1.04 16.88 -24.11
CA ASN A 110 -1.42 17.97 -25.01
C ASN A 110 -2.94 18.13 -24.98
N SER A 111 -3.45 19.29 -25.42
CA SER A 111 -4.88 19.58 -25.42
C SER A 111 -5.74 18.59 -26.22
N ARG A 112 -5.26 18.14 -27.39
CA ARG A 112 -6.00 17.21 -28.26
C ARG A 112 -6.24 15.85 -27.61
N LEU A 113 -5.31 15.38 -26.78
CA LEU A 113 -5.44 14.11 -26.04
C LEU A 113 -6.70 14.09 -25.16
N PHE A 114 -7.05 15.24 -24.58
CA PHE A 114 -8.18 15.39 -23.67
C PHE A 114 -9.45 15.90 -24.37
N GLY A 115 -9.43 16.10 -25.69
CA GLY A 115 -10.58 16.54 -26.48
C GLY A 115 -10.67 18.07 -26.62
N SER A 116 -11.87 18.62 -26.42
CA SER A 116 -12.12 20.06 -26.59
C SER A 116 -11.43 20.89 -25.51
N ASP A 117 -10.51 21.75 -25.93
CA ASP A 117 -9.82 22.71 -25.06
C ASP A 117 -10.72 23.94 -24.81
N PRO A 118 -11.18 24.22 -23.57
CA PRO A 118 -11.99 25.40 -23.28
C PRO A 118 -11.18 26.70 -23.33
N CYS A 119 -9.86 26.62 -23.52
CA CYS A 119 -8.93 27.73 -23.46
C CYS A 119 -7.68 27.44 -24.33
N PRO A 120 -7.86 27.36 -25.66
CA PRO A 120 -6.75 27.18 -26.60
C PRO A 120 -5.76 28.35 -26.51
N GLY A 121 -4.47 28.05 -26.69
CA GLY A 121 -3.39 29.04 -26.59
C GLY A 121 -2.88 29.31 -25.17
N THR A 122 -3.61 28.91 -24.13
CA THR A 122 -3.13 28.97 -22.74
C THR A 122 -2.33 27.72 -22.39
N ILE A 123 -1.11 27.90 -21.85
CA ILE A 123 -0.28 26.81 -21.31
C ILE A 123 -1.01 26.18 -20.12
N LYS A 124 -1.19 24.86 -20.19
CA LYS A 124 -1.83 24.07 -19.14
C LYS A 124 -0.84 23.07 -18.55
N HIS A 125 -1.19 22.60 -17.35
CA HIS A 125 -0.43 21.59 -16.62
C HIS A 125 -1.39 20.49 -16.20
N LEU A 126 -0.98 19.25 -16.41
CA LEU A 126 -1.68 18.09 -15.89
C LEU A 126 -1.13 17.79 -14.50
N HIS A 127 -2.01 17.61 -13.52
CA HIS A 127 -1.69 17.09 -12.19
C HIS A 127 -2.51 15.81 -11.93
N VAL A 128 -1.82 14.70 -11.66
CA VAL A 128 -2.42 13.38 -11.41
C VAL A 128 -2.10 12.91 -10.00
N SER A 129 -3.10 12.48 -9.24
CA SER A 129 -2.92 11.71 -8.00
C SER A 129 -3.20 10.24 -8.28
N TYR A 130 -2.32 9.35 -7.84
CA TYR A 130 -2.45 7.90 -8.04
C TYR A 130 -1.85 7.12 -6.87
N SER A 131 -2.29 5.88 -6.67
CA SER A 131 -1.66 4.94 -5.74
C SER A 131 -1.29 3.64 -6.46
N CYS A 132 -0.46 2.80 -5.84
CA CYS A 132 -0.07 1.50 -6.40
C CYS A 132 -0.72 0.36 -5.62
N LYS A 133 -1.58 -0.41 -6.28
CA LYS A 133 -2.25 -1.59 -5.70
C LYS A 133 -1.45 -2.86 -6.02
N PRO A 134 -1.19 -3.79 -5.08
CA PRO A 134 -0.53 -5.05 -5.40
C PRO A 134 -1.36 -5.90 -6.37
N THR A 135 -0.70 -6.58 -7.31
CA THR A 135 -1.33 -7.60 -8.16
C THR A 135 -1.78 -8.78 -7.29
N GLU A 136 -0.93 -9.22 -6.37
CA GLU A 136 -1.24 -10.23 -5.34
C GLU A 136 -2.05 -9.62 -4.18
N ASN A 137 -3.34 -9.38 -4.44
CA ASN A 137 -4.32 -9.01 -3.44
C ASN A 137 -5.33 -10.14 -3.21
N LYS A 138 -5.99 -10.13 -2.05
CA LYS A 138 -7.08 -11.05 -1.73
C LYS A 138 -8.39 -10.32 -1.95
N ASN A 139 -9.21 -10.81 -2.85
CA ASN A 139 -10.62 -10.43 -2.95
C ASN A 139 -11.45 -11.31 -1.98
N ARG A 140 -12.44 -10.71 -1.30
CA ARG A 140 -13.43 -11.44 -0.51
C ARG A 140 -14.77 -10.75 -0.55
N THR A 141 -15.76 -11.44 -1.10
CA THR A 141 -17.16 -11.01 -1.18
C THR A 141 -18.00 -11.73 -0.13
N ARG A 142 -18.95 -11.03 0.51
CA ARG A 142 -19.98 -11.61 1.38
C ARG A 142 -21.31 -10.89 1.19
N CYS A 143 -22.40 -11.65 1.28
CA CYS A 143 -23.75 -11.19 1.04
C CYS A 143 -24.27 -10.36 2.21
N GLU A 144 -25.25 -9.51 1.94
CA GLU A 144 -26.08 -8.88 2.97
C GLU A 144 -26.65 -9.91 3.95
N GLY A 145 -26.59 -9.60 5.25
CA GLY A 145 -26.93 -10.50 6.34
C GLY A 145 -25.81 -11.46 6.77
N GLU A 146 -24.68 -11.53 6.05
CA GLU A 146 -23.56 -12.41 6.43
C GLU A 146 -22.51 -11.75 7.33
N LYS A 147 -21.73 -12.58 8.04
CA LYS A 147 -20.52 -12.17 8.75
C LYS A 147 -19.28 -12.36 7.87
N MET A 148 -18.52 -11.30 7.61
CA MET A 148 -17.26 -11.36 6.89
C MET A 148 -16.07 -11.36 7.83
N ARG A 149 -15.19 -12.37 7.70
CA ARG A 149 -13.94 -12.50 8.46
C ARG A 149 -12.72 -12.27 7.58
N LEU A 150 -11.93 -11.25 7.89
CA LEU A 150 -10.60 -11.03 7.30
C LEU A 150 -9.52 -11.50 8.29
N HIS A 151 -8.46 -12.16 7.80
CA HIS A 151 -7.40 -12.68 8.67
C HIS A 151 -6.02 -12.73 8.00
N CYS A 152 -5.02 -12.23 8.73
CA CYS A 152 -3.59 -12.39 8.47
C CYS A 152 -2.92 -13.17 9.61
N LYS A 153 -2.01 -14.09 9.27
CA LYS A 153 -1.15 -14.77 10.25
C LYS A 153 -0.11 -13.77 10.80
N TYR A 154 0.26 -13.89 12.07
CA TYR A 154 1.38 -13.14 12.65
C TYR A 154 2.68 -13.40 11.86
N PRO A 155 3.57 -12.41 11.64
CA PRO A 155 3.51 -11.00 12.09
C PRO A 155 2.88 -10.04 11.06
N LYS A 156 1.93 -10.50 10.22
CA LYS A 156 1.26 -9.66 9.21
C LYS A 156 -0.06 -9.06 9.70
N LEU A 157 -0.36 -7.84 9.25
CA LEU A 157 -1.55 -7.05 9.54
C LEU A 157 -2.36 -6.80 8.24
N LEU A 158 -3.64 -6.49 8.39
CA LEU A 158 -4.55 -6.17 7.29
C LEU A 158 -4.28 -4.77 6.72
N ASN A 159 -4.04 -4.69 5.41
CA ASN A 159 -4.12 -3.45 4.64
C ASN A 159 -5.32 -3.53 3.67
N ILE A 160 -6.16 -2.50 3.62
CA ILE A 160 -7.43 -2.48 2.87
C ILE A 160 -7.29 -1.50 1.70
N TYR A 161 -7.34 -1.99 0.46
CA TYR A 161 -7.20 -1.17 -0.76
C TYR A 161 -8.55 -0.67 -1.29
N SER A 162 -9.56 -1.53 -1.30
CA SER A 162 -10.91 -1.20 -1.77
C SER A 162 -11.94 -1.97 -0.96
N ALA A 163 -13.08 -1.34 -0.70
CA ALA A 163 -14.30 -2.02 -0.30
C ALA A 163 -15.50 -1.33 -0.93
N VAL A 164 -16.43 -2.11 -1.48
CA VAL A 164 -17.61 -1.59 -2.18
C VAL A 164 -18.82 -2.40 -1.72
N TYR A 165 -19.86 -1.71 -1.27
CA TYR A 165 -21.14 -2.31 -0.89
C TYR A 165 -22.22 -2.05 -1.94
N GLY A 166 -22.98 -3.07 -2.33
CA GLY A 166 -24.06 -2.95 -3.29
C GLY A 166 -24.06 -4.09 -4.31
N ARG A 167 -24.20 -3.76 -5.60
CA ARG A 167 -24.16 -4.73 -6.70
C ARG A 167 -23.60 -4.12 -7.99
N GLU A 168 -22.70 -4.85 -8.63
CA GLU A 168 -22.11 -4.51 -9.95
C GLU A 168 -23.01 -5.04 -11.08
N LEU A 169 -22.98 -4.37 -12.24
CA LEU A 169 -23.82 -4.71 -13.39
C LEU A 169 -23.51 -6.11 -13.94
N GLY A 170 -24.53 -6.95 -14.09
CA GLY A 170 -24.40 -8.28 -14.71
C GLY A 170 -23.69 -9.35 -13.85
N GLU A 171 -23.26 -9.03 -12.63
CA GLU A 171 -22.56 -9.96 -11.73
C GLU A 171 -23.52 -11.02 -11.16
N LYS A 172 -23.45 -12.25 -11.71
CA LYS A 172 -24.30 -13.39 -11.35
C LYS A 172 -23.73 -14.28 -10.24
N ALA A 173 -22.42 -14.36 -10.05
CA ALA A 173 -21.83 -15.30 -9.10
C ALA A 173 -21.91 -14.82 -7.63
N ALA A 174 -22.08 -13.51 -7.42
CA ALA A 174 -22.23 -12.94 -6.08
C ALA A 174 -23.71 -12.87 -5.63
N CYS A 175 -24.06 -13.72 -4.66
CA CYS A 175 -25.25 -13.58 -3.80
C CYS A 175 -26.61 -13.65 -4.53
N LEU A 176 -26.64 -14.27 -5.70
CA LEU A 176 -27.82 -14.65 -6.46
C LEU A 176 -27.92 -16.18 -6.50
N ARG A 177 -29.14 -16.70 -6.62
CA ARG A 177 -29.42 -18.08 -7.05
C ARG A 177 -29.36 -18.14 -8.57
N GLU A 178 -29.20 -19.34 -9.14
CA GLU A 178 -29.15 -19.53 -10.60
C GLU A 178 -30.42 -19.04 -11.32
N GLU A 179 -31.53 -18.96 -10.58
CA GLU A 179 -32.86 -18.51 -11.01
C GLU A 179 -33.06 -16.98 -10.95
N ASP A 180 -32.22 -16.24 -10.22
CA ASP A 180 -32.37 -14.79 -10.06
C ASP A 180 -31.75 -14.05 -11.27
N GLU A 181 -32.51 -13.16 -11.91
CA GLU A 181 -31.97 -12.25 -12.92
C GLU A 181 -31.20 -11.09 -12.25
N PRO A 182 -29.94 -10.79 -12.65
CA PRO A 182 -29.22 -9.64 -12.13
C PRO A 182 -29.91 -8.34 -12.57
N PRO A 183 -30.03 -7.32 -11.71
CA PRO A 183 -30.65 -6.06 -12.07
C PRO A 183 -29.92 -5.37 -13.24
N PRO A 184 -30.64 -4.64 -14.11
CA PRO A 184 -30.07 -3.98 -15.29
C PRO A 184 -29.29 -2.69 -14.95
N PHE A 185 -28.98 -2.46 -13.68
CA PHE A 185 -28.27 -1.29 -13.17
C PHE A 185 -27.25 -1.71 -12.11
N GLU A 186 -26.15 -0.97 -12.02
CA GLU A 186 -25.25 -1.03 -10.88
C GLU A 186 -25.69 -0.09 -9.76
N CYS A 187 -25.36 -0.43 -8.53
CA CYS A 187 -25.55 0.44 -7.38
C CYS A 187 -24.40 0.19 -6.38
N LEU A 188 -23.45 1.13 -6.31
CA LEU A 188 -22.17 0.91 -5.63
C LEU A 188 -21.89 2.02 -4.60
N TYR A 189 -21.70 1.62 -3.34
CA TYR A 189 -21.28 2.52 -2.27
C TYR A 189 -19.78 2.34 -1.98
N HIS A 190 -18.96 3.17 -2.62
CA HIS A 190 -17.50 3.20 -2.43
C HIS A 190 -17.07 3.72 -1.04
N GLY A 191 -17.92 4.47 -0.35
CA GLY A 191 -17.67 4.89 1.04
C GLY A 191 -17.62 3.74 2.05
N ALA A 192 -17.94 2.51 1.63
CA ALA A 192 -17.67 1.30 2.40
C ALA A 192 -16.17 1.12 2.68
N LEU A 193 -15.27 1.65 1.83
CA LEU A 193 -13.82 1.63 2.04
C LEU A 193 -13.42 2.24 3.39
N ASP A 194 -13.99 3.38 3.76
CA ASP A 194 -13.62 4.08 4.99
C ASP A 194 -14.13 3.33 6.22
N THR A 195 -15.37 2.82 6.17
CA THR A 195 -15.93 1.94 7.21
C THR A 195 -15.06 0.69 7.41
N VAL A 196 -14.66 0.00 6.33
CA VAL A 196 -13.82 -1.21 6.41
C VAL A 196 -12.40 -0.87 6.87
N LYS A 197 -11.80 0.24 6.43
CA LYS A 197 -10.50 0.71 6.92
C LYS A 197 -10.54 0.97 8.42
N ASN A 198 -11.47 1.79 8.91
CA ASN A 198 -11.61 2.13 10.32
C ASN A 198 -11.81 0.88 11.21
N LEU A 199 -12.54 -0.13 10.70
CA LEU A 199 -12.80 -1.35 11.44
C LEU A 199 -11.68 -2.40 11.35
N CYS A 200 -10.91 -2.48 10.25
CA CYS A 200 -10.02 -3.60 9.96
C CYS A 200 -8.53 -3.26 9.75
N TYR A 201 -8.19 -2.04 9.37
CA TYR A 201 -6.80 -1.64 9.07
C TYR A 201 -5.90 -1.85 10.30
N GLY A 202 -4.68 -2.32 10.07
CA GLY A 202 -3.71 -2.58 11.14
C GLY A 202 -4.04 -3.75 12.08
N LYS A 203 -5.15 -4.47 11.87
CA LYS A 203 -5.54 -5.63 12.70
C LYS A 203 -5.10 -6.95 12.07
N GLN A 204 -4.92 -7.99 12.88
CA GLN A 204 -4.65 -9.35 12.38
C GLN A 204 -5.91 -10.13 12.02
N ARG A 205 -7.02 -9.80 12.69
CA ARG A 205 -8.33 -10.43 12.56
C ARG A 205 -9.35 -9.30 12.56
N CYS A 206 -10.23 -9.29 11.58
CA CYS A 206 -11.38 -8.40 11.53
C CYS A 206 -12.64 -9.23 11.29
N LEU A 207 -13.72 -8.87 11.97
CA LEU A 207 -15.05 -9.43 11.77
C LEU A 207 -16.00 -8.28 11.51
N LEU A 208 -16.69 -8.33 10.37
CA LEU A 208 -17.66 -7.35 9.91
C LEU A 208 -19.02 -8.03 9.75
N PHE A 209 -20.10 -7.26 9.83
CA PHE A 209 -21.45 -7.74 9.54
C PHE A 209 -22.01 -6.93 8.38
N VAL A 210 -22.35 -7.60 7.29
CA VAL A 210 -22.70 -6.93 6.03
C VAL A 210 -24.16 -6.50 6.08
N ASN A 211 -24.44 -5.22 6.32
CA ASN A 211 -25.78 -4.68 6.36
C ASN A 211 -25.87 -3.19 6.02
N ASP A 212 -27.09 -2.73 5.78
CA ASP A 212 -27.41 -1.33 5.43
C ASP A 212 -27.14 -0.32 6.55
N GLN A 213 -27.01 -0.78 7.79
CA GLN A 213 -26.70 0.06 8.95
C GLN A 213 -25.21 0.44 9.02
N GLN A 214 -24.30 -0.49 8.68
CA GLN A 214 -22.86 -0.23 8.61
C GLN A 214 -22.44 0.37 7.26
N PHE A 215 -23.14 -0.01 6.18
CA PHE A 215 -22.82 0.36 4.82
C PHE A 215 -24.06 0.98 4.17
N LYS A 216 -24.08 2.31 4.03
CA LYS A 216 -25.20 3.06 3.45
C LYS A 216 -25.64 2.42 2.14
N ASN A 217 -26.93 2.07 2.05
CA ASN A 217 -27.52 1.44 0.87
C ASN A 217 -27.79 2.49 -0.24
N PRO A 218 -27.20 2.34 -1.45
CA PRO A 218 -27.47 3.19 -2.61
C PRO A 218 -28.49 2.58 -3.61
N CYS A 219 -28.91 1.33 -3.39
CA CYS A 219 -29.71 0.53 -4.31
C CYS A 219 -31.21 0.75 -4.11
N MET A 220 -32.00 0.42 -5.13
CA MET A 220 -33.46 0.28 -4.97
C MET A 220 -33.79 -0.84 -3.96
N PRO A 221 -34.98 -0.79 -3.33
CA PRO A 221 -35.51 -1.89 -2.51
C PRO A 221 -35.41 -3.25 -3.23
N GLU A 222 -35.37 -4.33 -2.44
CA GLU A 222 -35.29 -5.73 -2.92
C GLU A 222 -33.99 -6.12 -3.66
N THR A 223 -33.11 -5.17 -4.01
CA THR A 223 -31.78 -5.49 -4.55
C THR A 223 -30.97 -6.29 -3.51
N LYS A 224 -30.61 -7.54 -3.83
CA LYS A 224 -29.72 -8.37 -2.99
C LYS A 224 -28.29 -7.83 -3.07
N LYS A 225 -27.77 -7.26 -1.98
CA LYS A 225 -26.45 -6.58 -1.97
C LYS A 225 -25.34 -7.49 -1.44
N TYR A 226 -24.10 -7.12 -1.74
CA TYR A 226 -22.90 -7.73 -1.17
C TYR A 226 -21.83 -6.69 -0.87
N LEU A 227 -20.94 -7.02 0.05
CA LEU A 227 -19.72 -6.26 0.33
C LEU A 227 -18.53 -7.02 -0.26
N SER A 228 -17.89 -6.41 -1.26
CA SER A 228 -16.64 -6.86 -1.87
C SER A 228 -15.47 -6.11 -1.22
N VAL A 229 -14.46 -6.82 -0.71
CA VAL A 229 -13.28 -6.23 -0.07
C VAL A 229 -11.99 -6.77 -0.67
N ILE A 230 -11.13 -5.86 -1.10
CA ILE A 230 -9.80 -6.16 -1.63
C ILE A 230 -8.73 -5.71 -0.63
N TYR A 231 -7.95 -6.67 -0.13
CA TYR A 231 -6.99 -6.46 0.96
C TYR A 231 -5.70 -7.28 0.78
N SER A 232 -4.65 -6.93 1.52
CA SER A 232 -3.42 -7.74 1.64
C SER A 232 -3.02 -7.94 3.09
N CYS A 233 -2.06 -8.85 3.30
CA CYS A 233 -1.40 -9.06 4.59
C CYS A 233 0.03 -8.50 4.55
N VAL A 234 0.25 -7.35 5.19
CA VAL A 234 1.53 -6.61 5.19
C VAL A 234 2.26 -6.85 6.51
N PRO A 235 3.59 -7.07 6.55
CA PRO A 235 4.32 -7.22 7.81
C PRO A 235 4.17 -6.00 8.74
N GLN A 236 4.00 -6.25 10.04
CA GLN A 236 3.65 -5.22 11.04
C GLN A 236 4.61 -4.04 11.09
N GLY A 237 5.92 -4.26 10.99
CA GLY A 237 6.92 -3.18 11.05
C GLY A 237 6.75 -2.15 9.94
N LEU A 238 6.30 -2.57 8.77
CA LEU A 238 6.26 -1.76 7.55
C LEU A 238 4.92 -1.01 7.43
N LEU A 239 3.82 -1.63 7.90
CA LEU A 239 2.56 -0.92 8.08
C LEU A 239 2.68 0.18 9.16
N LYS A 240 3.52 -0.03 10.18
CA LYS A 240 3.88 0.98 11.18
C LYS A 240 4.74 2.12 10.64
N GLU A 241 5.60 1.85 9.68
CA GLU A 241 6.45 2.88 9.06
C GLU A 241 5.65 3.74 8.06
N ALA A 242 4.81 3.11 7.24
CA ALA A 242 3.96 3.81 6.27
C ALA A 242 2.82 4.64 6.92
N ASP A 243 2.37 4.28 8.13
CA ASP A 243 1.35 5.01 8.89
C ASP A 243 1.71 5.05 10.39
N ALA A 244 2.77 5.78 10.70
CA ALA A 244 3.25 5.94 12.08
C ALA A 244 2.18 6.55 13.01
N SER A 245 1.36 7.46 12.47
CA SER A 245 0.23 8.10 13.16
C SER A 245 -0.75 7.09 13.76
N PHE A 246 -1.26 6.15 12.96
CA PHE A 246 -2.27 5.18 13.39
C PHE A 246 -1.80 4.30 14.56
N PHE A 247 -0.52 3.91 14.56
CA PHE A 247 0.02 3.05 15.62
C PHE A 247 0.45 3.80 16.88
N GLN A 248 0.76 5.11 16.79
CA GLN A 248 1.04 5.94 17.98
C GLN A 248 -0.20 6.11 18.87
N THR A 249 -1.39 6.25 18.27
CA THR A 249 -2.67 6.41 19.00
C THR A 249 -3.01 5.20 19.88
N THR A 250 -2.50 4.00 19.56
CA THR A 250 -2.78 2.78 20.34
C THR A 250 -1.88 2.64 21.59
N THR A 251 -0.87 3.50 21.75
CA THR A 251 0.12 3.43 22.86
C THR A 251 -0.09 4.45 23.99
N VAL A 252 -1.18 5.22 23.98
CA VAL A 252 -1.47 6.21 25.04
C VAL A 252 -2.69 5.78 25.87
N PRO A 253 -2.50 5.20 27.07
CA PRO A 253 -3.58 5.10 28.05
C PRO A 253 -3.90 6.49 28.58
N GLN A 254 -5.10 6.98 28.30
CA GLN A 254 -5.61 8.26 28.82
C GLN A 254 -5.99 8.09 30.30
N GLN A 255 -5.02 8.15 31.20
CA GLN A 255 -5.27 8.23 32.65
C GLN A 255 -5.48 9.68 33.08
N THR A 256 -6.75 10.07 33.17
CA THR A 256 -7.18 11.22 33.98
C THR A 256 -7.00 10.91 35.47
N THR A 257 -6.12 11.64 36.16
CA THR A 257 -6.36 12.32 37.46
C THR A 257 -5.07 12.91 38.04
N SER A 258 -5.21 13.83 38.99
CA SER A 258 -4.21 14.80 39.43
C SER A 258 -3.24 14.32 40.53
N ALA A 259 -2.00 14.81 40.44
CA ALA A 259 -1.06 15.14 41.52
C ALA A 259 -0.55 14.02 42.47
N GLY A 260 0.77 13.80 42.47
CA GLY A 260 1.47 13.03 43.52
C GLY A 260 2.92 12.69 43.17
N VAL A 261 3.90 13.36 43.80
CA VAL A 261 5.34 13.13 43.56
C VAL A 261 5.88 11.98 44.41
N ARG A 262 6.49 10.95 43.80
CA ARG A 262 7.63 10.21 44.39
C ARG A 262 8.43 9.39 43.37
N LYS A 263 9.77 9.39 43.53
CA LYS A 263 10.74 8.62 42.72
C LYS A 263 10.92 7.19 43.25
N SER A 264 11.13 6.24 42.35
CA SER A 264 11.87 4.98 42.60
C SER A 264 12.61 4.55 41.31
N ARG A 265 13.52 3.56 41.37
CA ARG A 265 14.67 3.44 40.45
C ARG A 265 14.93 1.97 40.02
N LEU A 266 15.16 1.74 38.70
CA LEU A 266 15.73 0.53 38.04
C LEU A 266 14.91 -0.80 38.10
N PRO A 267 15.18 -1.83 37.25
CA PRO A 267 16.14 -1.90 36.13
C PRO A 267 15.62 -2.43 34.75
N ASP A 268 16.53 -2.34 33.77
CA ASP A 268 16.45 -2.73 32.35
C ASP A 268 16.23 -4.24 32.08
N LYS A 269 15.50 -4.58 31.00
CA LYS A 269 15.54 -5.88 30.31
C LYS A 269 15.39 -5.70 28.80
N LYS A 270 16.52 -5.72 28.09
CA LYS A 270 16.61 -5.77 26.63
C LYS A 270 15.94 -7.03 26.07
N ALA A 271 14.87 -6.86 25.30
CA ALA A 271 14.31 -7.91 24.48
C ALA A 271 15.06 -7.99 23.13
N ILE A 272 15.74 -9.11 22.87
CA ILE A 272 16.45 -9.35 21.61
C ILE A 272 15.41 -9.71 20.54
N LEU A 273 15.19 -8.81 19.58
CA LEU A 273 14.35 -9.07 18.41
C LEU A 273 15.14 -9.90 17.38
N VAL A 274 14.87 -11.20 17.32
CA VAL A 274 15.41 -12.08 16.27
C VAL A 274 14.58 -11.91 15.00
N SER A 275 15.21 -11.41 13.94
CA SER A 275 14.58 -11.22 12.63
C SER A 275 14.26 -12.56 11.94
N SER A 276 13.11 -12.65 11.29
CA SER A 276 12.71 -13.78 10.43
C SER A 276 12.57 -13.33 8.98
N SER A 277 13.64 -12.74 8.46
CA SER A 277 13.76 -12.06 7.15
C SER A 277 13.56 -12.96 5.93
N LEU A 278 13.79 -14.28 6.04
CA LEU A 278 13.71 -15.24 4.93
C LEU A 278 12.34 -15.30 4.22
N THR A 279 11.25 -14.83 4.83
CA THR A 279 9.90 -14.83 4.22
C THR A 279 9.56 -13.55 3.43
N ALA A 280 10.46 -12.56 3.38
CA ALA A 280 10.22 -11.27 2.68
C ALA A 280 10.58 -11.31 1.19
N TYR A 281 11.52 -12.17 0.79
CA TYR A 281 12.09 -12.24 -0.56
C TYR A 281 11.10 -12.59 -1.68
N GLY A 282 9.91 -13.12 -1.35
CA GLY A 282 8.89 -13.48 -2.33
C GLY A 282 8.22 -12.30 -3.05
N TYR A 283 8.38 -11.06 -2.57
CA TYR A 283 7.74 -9.88 -3.17
C TYR A 283 8.62 -9.11 -4.17
N ILE A 284 9.91 -9.42 -4.27
CA ILE A 284 10.89 -8.61 -5.04
C ILE A 284 11.38 -9.34 -6.32
N LYS A 285 11.23 -10.66 -6.41
CA LYS A 285 11.60 -11.44 -7.61
C LYS A 285 10.55 -11.32 -8.71
#